data_AF-A0A961BNB4-F1
#
_entry.id   AF-A0A961BNB4-F1
#
_cell.length_a   1.000
_cell.length_b   1.000
_cell.length_c   1.000
_cell.angle_alpha   90.00
_cell.angle_beta   90.00
_cell.angle_gamma   90.00
#
_symmetry.space_group_name_H-M   'P 1'
#
loop_
_entity.id
_entity.type
_entity.pdbx_description
1 polymer ?
#
loop_
_entity_poly.entity_id
_entity_poly.type
_entity_poly.pdbx_seq_one_letter_code
_entity_poly.pdbx_strand_id
1 'polypeptide(L)'
;MHDDGWTFDGSWRTYLVPGQLHDESPVSATLRRRGDDWVITYVGSIAADDVTGELVVHPDGSLDWADSWHTAGVIEYLTPTGDGRAAYQYGPDDERWTWSTEVEVSTDRLAVSHFNAPPGGAPALAVAMAFD
;
A
#
# COMPACT_ATOMS: atom_id res chain seq x y z
N MET A 1 14.11 -18.69 -15.93
CA MET A 1 13.62 -17.80 -14.86
C MET A 1 13.91 -16.41 -15.34
N HIS A 2 12.89 -15.60 -15.57
CA HIS A 2 13.10 -14.19 -15.87
C HIS A 2 13.55 -13.53 -14.57
N ASP A 3 14.78 -13.03 -14.54
CA ASP A 3 15.34 -12.22 -13.44
C ASP A 3 14.79 -10.77 -13.46
N ASP A 4 13.88 -10.48 -14.39
CA ASP A 4 13.27 -9.19 -14.58
C ASP A 4 11.94 -9.17 -13.81
N GLY A 5 11.93 -8.58 -12.62
CA GLY A 5 10.72 -8.41 -11.82
C GLY A 5 9.61 -7.68 -12.58
N TRP A 6 8.35 -7.88 -12.18
CA TRP A 6 7.23 -7.15 -12.77
C TRP A 6 7.28 -5.68 -12.37
N THR A 7 6.78 -4.80 -13.24
CA THR A 7 6.77 -3.34 -13.01
C THR A 7 5.35 -2.80 -13.07
N PHE A 8 5.12 -1.73 -12.33
CA PHE A 8 3.89 -0.96 -12.32
C PHE A 8 4.24 0.52 -12.38
N ASP A 9 3.52 1.27 -13.21
CA ASP A 9 3.53 2.73 -13.24
C ASP A 9 2.09 3.22 -13.15
N GLY A 10 1.81 4.14 -12.23
CA GLY A 10 0.47 4.63 -11.99
C GLY A 10 0.46 5.91 -11.18
N SER A 11 -0.60 6.11 -10.39
CA SER A 11 -0.72 7.26 -9.52
C SER A 11 -1.31 6.86 -8.17
N TRP A 12 -0.80 7.46 -7.11
CA TRP A 12 -1.43 7.44 -5.78
C TRP A 12 -2.41 8.58 -5.66
N ARG A 13 -3.56 8.29 -5.07
CA ARG A 13 -4.55 9.29 -4.66
C ARG A 13 -4.55 9.38 -3.15
N THR A 14 -4.07 10.51 -2.65
CA THR A 14 -4.02 10.77 -1.21
C THR A 14 -5.16 11.72 -0.84
N TYR A 15 -5.98 11.28 0.09
CA TYR A 15 -7.04 12.05 0.70
C TYR A 15 -6.51 12.47 2.07
N LEU A 16 -6.18 13.76 2.25
CA LEU A 16 -5.81 14.35 3.55
C LEU A 16 -6.89 15.30 4.07
N VAL A 17 -8.01 15.38 3.37
CA VAL A 17 -9.21 16.11 3.77
C VAL A 17 -10.42 15.21 3.52
N PRO A 18 -11.36 15.06 4.48
CA PRO A 18 -12.53 14.20 4.30
C PRO A 18 -13.31 14.54 3.02
N GLY A 19 -13.44 13.55 2.13
CA GLY A 19 -14.19 13.69 0.88
C GLY A 19 -13.50 14.52 -0.21
N GLN A 20 -12.27 14.98 0.00
CA GLN A 20 -11.52 15.79 -0.97
C GLN A 20 -10.18 15.13 -1.31
N LEU A 21 -9.97 14.87 -2.59
CA LEU A 21 -8.66 14.48 -3.11
C LEU A 21 -7.67 15.62 -2.85
N HIS A 22 -6.63 15.35 -2.08
CA HIS A 22 -5.61 16.33 -1.74
C HIS A 22 -4.47 16.30 -2.76
N ASP A 23 -4.04 15.11 -3.14
CA ASP A 23 -2.91 14.90 -4.05
C ASP A 23 -3.15 13.69 -4.97
N GLU A 24 -2.74 13.82 -6.23
CA GLU A 24 -2.64 12.72 -7.18
C GLU A 24 -1.25 12.76 -7.82
N SER A 25 -0.39 11.87 -7.37
CA SER A 25 1.04 11.88 -7.68
C SER A 25 1.46 10.58 -8.37
N PRO A 26 2.47 10.62 -9.26
CA PRO A 26 2.97 9.41 -9.90
C PRO A 26 3.61 8.46 -8.88
N VAL A 27 3.45 7.16 -9.14
CA VAL A 27 4.15 6.08 -8.42
C VAL A 27 4.66 5.07 -9.43
N SER A 28 5.86 4.56 -9.17
CA SER A 28 6.41 3.37 -9.84
C SER A 28 6.69 2.29 -8.80
N ALA A 29 6.38 1.04 -9.13
CA ALA A 29 6.64 -0.10 -8.27
C ALA A 29 7.26 -1.26 -9.05
N THR A 30 8.08 -2.05 -8.37
CA THR A 30 8.64 -3.31 -8.88
C THR A 30 8.23 -4.44 -7.95
N LEU A 31 7.93 -5.59 -8.52
CA LEU A 31 7.56 -6.81 -7.81
C LEU A 31 8.61 -7.88 -8.07
N ARG A 32 9.02 -8.56 -7.00
CA ARG A 32 9.88 -9.74 -7.05
C ARG A 32 9.41 -10.81 -6.07
N ARG A 33 9.79 -12.05 -6.31
CA ARG A 33 9.61 -13.15 -5.35
C ARG A 33 10.75 -13.18 -4.32
N ARG A 34 10.44 -13.58 -3.08
CA ARG A 34 11.42 -13.89 -2.02
C ARG A 34 10.95 -15.14 -1.27
N GLY A 35 11.31 -16.32 -1.77
CA GLY A 35 10.69 -17.56 -1.32
C GLY A 35 9.22 -17.59 -1.75
N ASP A 36 8.32 -17.90 -0.83
CA ASP A 36 6.87 -17.89 -1.07
C ASP A 36 6.26 -16.47 -1.00
N ASP A 37 7.01 -15.51 -0.47
CA ASP A 37 6.57 -14.13 -0.36
C ASP A 37 6.70 -13.37 -1.69
N TRP A 38 5.86 -12.36 -1.82
CA TRP A 38 6.00 -11.29 -2.81
C TRP A 38 6.58 -10.05 -2.15
N VAL A 39 7.51 -9.38 -2.82
CA VAL A 39 8.10 -8.13 -2.35
C VAL A 39 7.87 -7.05 -3.39
N ILE A 40 7.14 -6.01 -3.01
CA ILE A 40 6.90 -4.81 -3.80
C ILE A 40 7.81 -3.71 -3.24
N THR A 41 8.69 -3.16 -4.07
CA THR A 41 9.38 -1.91 -3.75
C THR A 41 8.83 -0.80 -4.62
N TYR A 42 8.63 0.39 -4.06
CA TYR A 42 8.03 1.51 -4.78
C TYR A 42 8.68 2.84 -4.46
N VAL A 43 8.55 3.75 -5.42
CA VAL A 43 8.96 5.14 -5.34
C VAL A 43 7.85 6.02 -5.92
N GLY A 44 7.59 7.16 -5.29
CA GLY A 44 6.57 8.10 -5.73
C GLY A 44 6.67 9.41 -4.98
N SER A 45 5.59 10.18 -4.98
CA SER A 45 5.48 11.39 -4.16
C SER A 45 4.12 11.51 -3.50
N ILE A 46 4.06 12.21 -2.38
CA ILE A 46 2.81 12.67 -1.75
C ILE A 46 2.98 14.15 -1.43
N ALA A 47 2.12 15.01 -1.97
CA ALA A 47 2.17 16.47 -1.78
C ALA A 47 3.56 17.08 -2.10
N ALA A 48 4.22 16.56 -3.14
CA ALA A 48 5.58 16.89 -3.58
C ALA A 48 6.75 16.42 -2.68
N ASP A 49 6.47 15.70 -1.58
CA ASP A 49 7.49 14.99 -0.82
C ASP A 49 7.75 13.61 -1.42
N ASP A 50 9.02 13.26 -1.63
CA ASP A 50 9.41 11.95 -2.14
C ASP A 50 9.06 10.84 -1.13
N VAL A 51 8.46 9.77 -1.63
CA VAL A 51 8.12 8.58 -0.85
C VAL A 51 8.80 7.36 -1.43
N THR A 52 9.40 6.57 -0.55
CA THR A 52 9.95 5.26 -0.88
C THR A 52 9.45 4.23 0.11
N GLY A 53 9.17 3.03 -0.32
CA GLY A 53 8.76 1.96 0.58
C GLY A 53 8.92 0.56 0.03
N GLU A 54 8.74 -0.40 0.94
CA GLU A 54 8.69 -1.83 0.66
C GLU A 54 7.44 -2.43 1.31
N LEU A 55 6.74 -3.29 0.58
CA LEU A 55 5.64 -4.10 1.06
C LEU A 55 5.95 -5.57 0.77
N VAL A 56 6.02 -6.37 1.83
CA VAL A 56 6.08 -7.82 1.73
C VAL A 56 4.66 -8.36 1.88
N VAL A 57 4.26 -9.23 0.96
CA VAL A 57 2.97 -9.92 1.00
C VAL A 57 3.23 -11.40 1.21
N HIS A 58 2.71 -11.92 2.30
CA HIS A 58 2.80 -13.33 2.66
C HIS A 58 1.68 -14.17 2.01
N PRO A 59 1.84 -15.49 1.88
CA PRO A 59 0.83 -16.37 1.29
C PRO A 59 -0.53 -16.37 2.02
N ASP A 60 -0.56 -16.00 3.30
CA ASP A 60 -1.78 -15.89 4.10
C ASP A 60 -2.46 -14.50 4.00
N GLY A 61 -1.89 -13.59 3.19
CA GLY A 61 -2.36 -12.23 3.02
C GLY A 61 -1.85 -11.24 4.08
N SER A 62 -1.08 -11.68 5.07
CA SER A 62 -0.40 -10.77 5.99
C SER A 62 0.71 -9.96 5.31
N LEU A 63 1.03 -8.83 5.90
CA LEU A 63 1.91 -7.81 5.31
C LEU A 63 3.01 -7.37 6.28
N ASP A 64 4.23 -7.23 5.76
CA ASP A 64 5.25 -6.39 6.39
C ASP A 64 5.37 -5.12 5.56
N TRP A 65 5.15 -3.96 6.17
CA TRP A 65 5.15 -2.68 5.47
C TRP A 65 6.08 -1.68 6.13
N ALA A 66 6.95 -1.06 5.33
CA ALA A 66 7.69 0.12 5.73
C ALA A 66 7.74 1.14 4.59
N ASP A 67 7.47 2.41 4.89
CA ASP A 67 7.69 3.50 3.96
C ASP A 67 8.16 4.78 4.66
N SER A 68 8.63 5.74 3.89
CA SER A 68 9.16 7.00 4.42
C SER A 68 8.08 7.98 4.93
N TRP A 69 6.78 7.71 4.72
CA TRP A 69 5.72 8.68 4.99
C TRP A 69 4.72 8.24 6.07
N HIS A 70 4.10 7.07 5.92
CA HIS A 70 3.16 6.49 6.88
C HIS A 70 3.87 5.92 8.10
N THR A 71 4.91 5.12 7.90
CA THR A 71 5.56 4.36 8.99
C THR A 71 6.90 4.94 9.42
N ALA A 72 7.36 6.02 8.76
CA ALA A 72 8.66 6.65 9.00
C ALA A 72 9.84 5.66 8.96
N GLY A 73 9.76 4.66 8.09
CA GLY A 73 10.76 3.61 7.90
C GLY A 73 10.71 2.48 8.94
N VAL A 74 9.76 2.51 9.87
CA VAL A 74 9.52 1.40 10.80
C VAL A 74 8.73 0.31 10.10
N ILE A 75 9.12 -0.95 10.31
CA ILE A 75 8.38 -2.10 9.78
C ILE A 75 7.15 -2.34 10.65
N GLU A 76 5.99 -2.24 10.01
CA GLU A 76 4.69 -2.55 10.57
C GLU A 76 4.21 -3.91 10.08
N TYR A 77 3.75 -4.75 11.02
CA TYR A 77 3.26 -6.10 10.74
C TYR A 77 1.74 -6.08 10.79
N LEU A 78 1.09 -6.28 9.65
CA LEU A 78 -0.35 -6.13 9.50
C LEU A 78 -1.00 -7.46 9.12
N THR A 79 -2.02 -7.86 9.86
CA THR A 79 -2.81 -9.07 9.58
C THR A 79 -4.19 -8.67 9.07
N PRO A 80 -4.69 -9.30 7.98
CA PRO A 80 -6.05 -9.10 7.52
C PRO A 80 -7.09 -9.38 8.62
N THR A 81 -8.11 -8.54 8.72
CA THR A 81 -9.21 -8.76 9.66
C THR A 81 -10.40 -9.46 8.98
N GLY A 82 -11.54 -9.56 9.66
CA GLY A 82 -12.73 -10.26 9.14
C GLY A 82 -13.31 -9.69 7.83
N ASP A 83 -12.85 -8.51 7.40
CA ASP A 83 -13.16 -7.88 6.12
C ASP A 83 -12.12 -8.14 5.02
N GLY A 84 -11.08 -8.94 5.30
CA GLY A 84 -10.02 -9.29 4.36
C GLY A 84 -8.95 -8.21 4.17
N ARG A 85 -9.00 -7.11 4.95
CA ARG A 85 -8.05 -6.00 4.83
C ARG A 85 -7.10 -5.94 6.02
N ALA A 86 -5.84 -5.69 5.72
CA ALA A 86 -4.81 -5.36 6.69
C ALA A 86 -4.72 -3.83 6.80
N ALA A 87 -4.78 -3.27 8.01
CA ALA A 87 -4.94 -1.83 8.20
C ALA A 87 -3.93 -1.25 9.19
N TYR A 88 -3.50 -0.02 8.92
CA TYR A 88 -2.62 0.80 9.75
C TYR A 88 -3.27 2.15 10.01
N GLN A 89 -3.09 2.69 11.21
CA GLN A 89 -3.58 4.02 11.58
C GLN A 89 -2.42 4.98 11.72
N TYR A 90 -2.59 6.19 11.19
CA TYR A 90 -1.61 7.26 11.27
C TYR A 90 -2.29 8.61 11.56
N GLY A 91 -1.48 9.62 11.89
CA GLY A 91 -1.96 10.93 12.32
C GLY A 91 -2.24 11.03 13.82
N PRO A 92 -2.74 12.19 14.29
CA PRO A 92 -3.06 12.43 15.70
C PRO A 92 -4.12 11.48 16.26
N ASP A 93 -4.10 11.23 17.57
CA ASP A 93 -5.04 10.31 18.22
C ASP A 93 -6.52 10.70 18.08
N ASP A 94 -6.80 12.00 18.04
CA ASP A 94 -8.12 12.60 17.85
C ASP A 94 -8.53 12.74 16.37
N GLU A 95 -7.60 12.49 15.45
CA GLU A 95 -7.78 12.62 14.00
C GLU A 95 -7.11 11.46 13.25
N ARG A 96 -7.35 10.22 13.72
CA ARG A 96 -6.72 9.02 13.14
C ARG A 96 -7.22 8.71 11.73
N TRP A 97 -6.31 8.77 10.78
CA TRP A 97 -6.49 8.27 9.43
C TRP A 97 -6.22 6.77 9.38
N THR A 98 -6.85 6.07 8.44
CA THR A 98 -6.59 4.64 8.21
C THR A 98 -6.09 4.42 6.80
N TRP A 99 -4.93 3.77 6.68
CA TRP A 99 -4.48 3.13 5.45
C TRP A 99 -4.84 1.65 5.53
N SER A 100 -5.56 1.13 4.54
CA SER A 100 -5.91 -0.29 4.51
C SER A 100 -5.55 -0.92 3.17
N THR A 101 -5.15 -2.18 3.21
CA THR A 101 -4.65 -2.92 2.07
C THR A 101 -5.48 -4.19 1.92
N GLU A 102 -6.00 -4.38 0.72
CA GLU A 102 -6.64 -5.61 0.27
C GLU A 102 -5.71 -6.31 -0.71
N VAL A 103 -5.55 -7.62 -0.54
CA VAL A 103 -4.64 -8.44 -1.36
C VAL A 103 -5.41 -9.61 -1.94
N GLU A 104 -5.28 -9.79 -3.25
CA GLU A 104 -5.61 -11.03 -3.94
C GLU A 104 -4.31 -11.69 -4.38
N VAL A 105 -4.02 -12.87 -3.83
CA VAL A 105 -2.78 -13.61 -4.12
C VAL A 105 -3.07 -14.96 -4.77
N SER A 106 -2.37 -15.25 -5.86
CA SER A 106 -2.27 -16.59 -6.46
C SER A 106 -0.81 -16.94 -6.73
N THR A 107 -0.59 -18.10 -7.34
CA THR A 107 0.74 -18.58 -7.74
C THR A 107 1.42 -17.67 -8.76
N ASP A 108 0.64 -17.12 -9.68
CA ASP A 108 1.07 -16.37 -10.86
C ASP A 108 0.68 -14.90 -10.83
N ARG A 109 -0.26 -14.51 -9.97
CA ARG A 109 -0.81 -13.16 -9.93
C ARG A 109 -0.77 -12.57 -8.52
N LEU A 110 -0.53 -11.27 -8.46
CA LEU A 110 -0.71 -10.46 -7.27
C LEU A 110 -1.52 -9.22 -7.62
N ALA A 111 -2.63 -9.00 -6.93
CA ALA A 111 -3.33 -7.72 -6.96
C ALA A 111 -3.38 -7.11 -5.55
N VAL A 112 -3.02 -5.83 -5.46
CA VAL A 112 -2.97 -5.07 -4.21
C VAL A 112 -3.77 -3.79 -4.40
N SER A 113 -4.75 -3.58 -3.53
CA SER A 113 -5.53 -2.34 -3.48
C SER A 113 -5.33 -1.65 -2.15
N HIS A 114 -4.87 -0.40 -2.19
CA HIS A 114 -4.74 0.44 -1.01
C HIS A 114 -5.90 1.43 -0.94
N PHE A 115 -6.39 1.66 0.27
CA PHE A 115 -7.48 2.59 0.56
C PHE A 115 -7.08 3.53 1.69
N ASN A 116 -7.51 4.78 1.55
CA ASN A 116 -7.36 5.82 2.56
C ASN A 116 -8.73 6.15 3.14
N ALA A 117 -8.90 6.10 4.46
CA ALA A 117 -10.13 6.50 5.14
C ALA A 117 -9.84 7.66 6.11
N PRO A 118 -10.64 8.76 6.04
CA PRO A 118 -10.56 9.82 7.02
C PRO A 118 -11.14 9.37 8.36
N PRO A 119 -10.89 10.12 9.45
CA PRO A 119 -11.48 9.85 10.76
C PRO A 119 -13.01 9.72 10.68
N GLY A 120 -13.53 8.54 11.02
CA GLY A 120 -14.96 8.25 11.00
C GLY A 120 -15.63 8.22 9.62
N GLY A 121 -14.86 8.32 8.52
CA GLY A 121 -15.40 8.30 7.17
C GLY A 121 -15.19 6.97 6.45
N ALA A 122 -15.75 6.90 5.23
CA ALA A 122 -15.63 5.72 4.38
C ALA A 122 -14.27 5.67 3.68
N PRO A 123 -13.70 4.47 3.45
CA PRO A 123 -12.49 4.31 2.65
C PRO A 123 -12.67 4.75 1.20
N ALA A 124 -11.66 5.44 0.65
CA ALA A 124 -11.52 5.77 -0.76
C ALA A 124 -10.31 5.04 -1.35
N LEU A 125 -10.43 4.54 -2.59
CA LEU A 125 -9.33 3.86 -3.27
C LEU A 125 -8.17 4.84 -3.52
N ALA A 126 -7.00 4.52 -2.98
CA ALA A 126 -5.77 5.28 -3.14
C ALA A 126 -4.98 4.81 -4.36
N VAL A 127 -4.82 3.49 -4.52
CA VAL A 127 -4.17 2.87 -5.67
C VAL A 127 -4.56 1.40 -5.80
N ALA A 128 -4.59 0.90 -7.03
CA ALA A 128 -4.73 -0.52 -7.32
C ALA A 128 -3.60 -0.95 -8.25
N MET A 129 -2.84 -1.96 -7.83
CA MET A 129 -1.74 -2.57 -8.56
C MET A 129 -2.14 -4.01 -8.92
N ALA A 130 -1.81 -4.44 -10.13
CA ALA A 130 -1.96 -5.82 -10.56
C ALA A 130 -0.71 -6.24 -11.32
N PHE A 131 -0.20 -7.42 -10.98
CA PHE A 131 0.98 -8.02 -11.59
C PHE A 131 0.59 -9.45 -12.03
N ASP A 132 0.75 -9.74 -13.32
CA ASP A 132 0.40 -11.00 -14.00
C ASP A 132 1.63 -11.66 -14.66
#